data_AF-A0A1I7HYQ3-F1
#
_entry.id   AF-A0A1I7HYQ3-F1
#
_cell.length_a   1.000
_cell.length_b   1.000
_cell.length_c   1.000
_cell.angle_alpha   90.00
_cell.angle_beta   90.00
_cell.angle_gamma   90.00
#
_symmetry.space_group_name_H-M   'P 1'
#
loop_
_entity.id
_entity.type
_entity.pdbx_description
1 polymer ?
#
loop_
_entity_poly.entity_id
_entity_poly.type
_entity_poly.pdbx_seq_one_letter_code
_entity_poly.pdbx_strand_id
1 'polypeptide(L)'
;MKKARTKLQMGFTVVPFGQGFKDMSPPTKELMKLVLEKRIAHGGHPALRWMMDNIYIRRDPAGNIKADKEKSTEKIDGAIATIMALDRAIRGGNEISASVYDERGILFL
;
A
#
# COMPACT_ATOMS: atom_id res chain seq x y z
N MET A 1 -1.62 1.12 21.63
CA MET A 1 -0.24 0.63 21.83
C MET A 1 -0.09 -0.87 22.14
N LYS A 2 -1.14 -1.62 22.57
CA LYS A 2 -1.02 -3.07 22.87
C LYS A 2 -0.83 -3.99 21.63
N LYS A 3 -1.39 -3.66 20.45
CA LYS A 3 -1.32 -4.50 19.23
C LYS A 3 0.06 -4.58 18.55
N ALA A 4 0.92 -3.57 18.74
CA ALA A 4 2.25 -3.57 18.10
C ALA A 4 3.21 -4.56 18.77
N ARG A 5 3.06 -4.81 20.08
CA ARG A 5 3.94 -5.68 20.86
C ARG A 5 3.83 -7.16 20.46
N THR A 6 2.69 -7.61 19.97
CA THR A 6 2.45 -9.03 19.63
C THR A 6 3.15 -9.47 18.33
N LYS A 7 3.37 -8.56 17.38
CA LYS A 7 4.05 -8.89 16.10
C LYS A 7 5.57 -9.03 16.23
N LEU A 8 6.19 -8.27 17.15
CA LEU A 8 7.61 -8.39 17.48
C LEU A 8 7.95 -9.76 18.08
N GLN A 9 7.01 -10.41 18.77
CA GLN A 9 7.21 -11.74 19.35
C GLN A 9 7.25 -12.87 18.31
N MET A 10 6.76 -12.63 17.09
CA MET A 10 6.80 -13.60 15.99
C MET A 10 8.07 -13.47 15.11
N GLY A 11 9.03 -12.60 15.49
CA GLY A 11 10.26 -12.38 14.73
C GLY A 11 10.11 -11.53 13.47
N PHE A 12 8.94 -10.93 13.21
CA PHE A 12 8.74 -10.07 12.05
C PHE A 12 9.29 -8.65 12.28
N THR A 13 10.02 -8.14 11.30
CA THR A 13 10.35 -6.71 11.23
C THR A 13 9.10 -5.90 10.93
N VAL A 14 8.67 -5.09 11.89
CA VAL A 14 7.50 -4.20 11.74
C VAL A 14 7.97 -2.76 11.64
N VAL A 15 7.55 -2.06 10.60
CA VAL A 15 7.84 -0.64 10.42
C VAL A 15 6.58 0.18 10.65
N PRO A 16 6.60 1.21 11.52
CA PRO A 16 5.46 2.09 11.70
C PRO A 16 5.19 2.88 10.42
N PHE A 17 3.91 3.07 10.10
CA PHE A 17 3.47 3.83 8.93
C PHE A 17 2.32 4.77 9.30
N GLY A 18 2.52 6.07 9.10
CA GLY A 18 1.55 7.10 9.47
C GLY A 18 0.35 7.12 8.52
N GLN A 19 -0.86 7.28 9.07
CA GLN A 19 -2.11 7.32 8.28
C GLN A 19 -2.50 8.76 7.85
N GLY A 20 -1.63 9.73 8.12
CA GLY A 20 -1.80 11.14 7.75
C GLY A 20 -1.29 11.44 6.34
N PHE A 21 -1.57 12.65 5.85
CA PHE A 21 -1.15 13.11 4.52
C PHE A 21 0.37 13.03 4.30
N LYS A 22 1.18 13.28 5.33
CA LYS A 22 2.65 13.25 5.24
C LYS A 22 3.17 11.93 4.67
N ASP A 23 2.70 10.81 5.21
CA ASP A 23 3.22 9.48 4.84
C ASP A 23 2.39 8.83 3.73
N MET A 24 1.09 9.13 3.63
CA MET A 24 0.21 8.57 2.58
C MET A 24 0.36 9.26 1.22
N SER A 25 0.72 10.54 1.18
CA SER A 25 0.70 11.32 -0.07
C SER A 25 1.75 10.88 -1.09
N PRO A 26 3.04 10.71 -0.72
CA PRO A 26 4.05 10.24 -1.68
C PRO A 26 3.69 8.91 -2.37
N PRO A 27 3.35 7.82 -1.65
CA PRO A 27 3.01 6.56 -2.30
C PRO A 27 1.67 6.60 -3.03
N THR A 28 0.69 7.41 -2.59
CA THR A 28 -0.58 7.55 -3.33
C THR A 28 -0.34 8.22 -4.69
N LYS A 29 0.51 9.26 -4.74
CA LYS A 29 0.90 9.91 -6.00
C LYS A 29 1.64 8.96 -6.94
N GLU A 30 2.58 8.19 -6.40
CA GLU A 30 3.31 7.20 -7.21
C GLU A 30 2.37 6.10 -7.72
N LEU A 31 1.42 5.64 -6.91
CA LEU A 31 0.41 4.67 -7.35
C LEU A 31 -0.38 5.21 -8.54
N MET A 32 -0.88 6.45 -8.47
CA MET A 32 -1.60 7.07 -9.58
C MET A 32 -0.75 7.17 -10.85
N LYS A 33 0.52 7.57 -10.70
CA LYS A 33 1.47 7.62 -11.82
C LYS A 33 1.68 6.24 -12.44
N LEU A 34 1.96 5.21 -11.65
CA LEU A 34 2.18 3.85 -12.15
C LEU A 34 0.94 3.26 -12.82
N VAL A 35 -0.27 3.59 -12.33
CA VAL A 35 -1.53 3.20 -12.98
C VAL A 35 -1.66 3.87 -14.35
N LEU A 36 -1.40 5.18 -14.44
CA LEU A 36 -1.45 5.92 -15.71
C LEU A 36 -0.40 5.42 -16.72
N GLU A 37 0.80 5.07 -16.23
CA GLU A 37 1.86 4.46 -17.03
C GLU A 37 1.60 2.99 -17.39
N LYS A 38 0.53 2.37 -16.86
CA LYS A 38 0.22 0.94 -16.99
C LYS A 38 1.36 0.03 -16.50
N ARG A 39 2.06 0.44 -15.44
CA ARG A 39 3.22 -0.26 -14.88
C ARG A 39 2.92 -1.03 -13.58
N ILE A 40 1.65 -1.17 -13.23
CA ILE A 40 1.25 -2.00 -12.09
C ILE A 40 0.91 -3.41 -12.55
N ALA A 41 1.68 -4.39 -12.06
CA ALA A 41 1.39 -5.80 -12.21
C ALA A 41 0.53 -6.32 -11.03
N HIS A 42 -0.78 -6.07 -11.08
CA HIS A 42 -1.73 -6.51 -10.04
C HIS A 42 -2.54 -7.77 -10.42
N GLY A 43 -2.21 -8.40 -11.54
CA GLY A 43 -2.78 -9.70 -11.97
C GLY A 43 -4.29 -9.72 -12.21
N GLY A 44 -4.93 -8.56 -12.41
CA GLY A 44 -6.38 -8.50 -12.60
C GLY A 44 -7.21 -8.88 -11.36
N HIS A 45 -6.62 -8.83 -10.16
CA HIS A 45 -7.27 -9.25 -8.92
C HIS A 45 -8.67 -8.59 -8.75
N PRO A 46 -9.78 -9.36 -8.74
CA PRO A 46 -11.13 -8.81 -8.81
C PRO A 46 -11.50 -7.98 -7.57
N ALA A 47 -11.10 -8.44 -6.37
CA ALA A 47 -11.36 -7.66 -5.16
C ALA A 47 -10.58 -6.33 -5.12
N LEU A 48 -9.31 -6.31 -5.54
CA LEU A 48 -8.55 -5.07 -5.63
C LEU A 48 -9.17 -4.10 -6.63
N ARG A 49 -9.61 -4.61 -7.80
CA ARG A 49 -10.34 -3.80 -8.78
C ARG A 49 -11.57 -3.15 -8.17
N TRP A 50 -12.44 -3.95 -7.55
CA TRP A 50 -13.64 -3.43 -6.89
C TRP A 50 -13.32 -2.41 -5.78
N MET A 51 -12.28 -2.66 -4.98
CA MET A 51 -11.85 -1.71 -3.95
C MET A 51 -11.29 -0.40 -4.53
N MET A 52 -10.66 -0.45 -5.70
CA MET A 52 -10.23 0.76 -6.42
C MET A 52 -11.42 1.52 -6.99
N ASP A 53 -12.50 0.85 -7.41
CA ASP A 53 -13.73 1.52 -7.86
C ASP A 53 -14.44 2.27 -6.71
N ASN A 54 -14.25 1.82 -5.46
CA ASN A 54 -14.87 2.40 -4.26
C ASN A 54 -14.10 3.60 -3.67
N ILE A 55 -12.84 3.83 -4.11
CA ILE A 55 -11.91 4.68 -3.38
C ILE A 55 -12.26 6.17 -3.49
N TYR A 56 -12.27 6.86 -2.35
CA TYR A 56 -12.33 8.32 -2.30
C TYR A 56 -10.94 8.90 -2.01
N ILE A 57 -10.44 9.79 -2.87
CA ILE A 57 -9.18 10.53 -2.65
C ILE A 57 -9.47 11.89 -2.03
N ARG A 58 -8.99 12.10 -0.81
CA ARG A 58 -9.01 13.41 -0.15
C ARG A 58 -7.76 14.18 -0.54
N ARG A 59 -7.93 15.48 -0.79
CA ARG A 59 -6.83 16.42 -1.06
C ARG A 59 -6.81 17.50 0.02
N ASP A 60 -5.62 17.85 0.51
CA ASP A 60 -5.43 18.98 1.43
C ASP A 60 -5.07 20.28 0.67
N PRO A 61 -5.08 21.45 1.32
CA PRO A 61 -4.71 22.72 0.69
C PRO A 61 -3.27 22.77 0.16
N ALA A 62 -2.35 21.97 0.71
CA ALA A 62 -0.97 21.86 0.25
C ALA A 62 -0.83 20.95 -1.00
N GLY A 63 -1.92 20.36 -1.50
CA GLY A 63 -1.91 19.46 -2.64
C GLY A 63 -1.40 18.05 -2.32
N ASN A 64 -1.38 17.66 -1.05
CA ASN A 64 -1.22 16.28 -0.65
C ASN A 64 -2.52 15.52 -0.85
N ILE A 65 -2.39 14.24 -1.16
CA ILE A 65 -3.53 13.36 -1.37
C ILE A 65 -3.46 12.16 -0.45
N LYS A 66 -4.60 11.59 -0.09
CA LYS A 66 -4.67 10.28 0.57
C LYS A 66 -6.01 9.62 0.29
N ALA A 67 -6.03 8.29 0.30
CA ALA A 67 -7.27 7.55 0.33
C ALA A 67 -8.00 7.77 1.67
N ASP A 68 -9.31 7.96 1.60
CA ASP A 68 -10.16 8.23 2.76
C ASP A 68 -11.19 7.13 2.95
N LYS A 69 -11.00 6.30 3.97
CA LYS A 69 -11.86 5.16 4.27
C LYS A 69 -13.25 5.57 4.75
N GLU A 70 -13.39 6.73 5.38
CA GLU A 70 -14.68 7.20 5.91
C GLU A 70 -15.59 7.73 4.80
N LYS A 71 -15.00 8.27 3.73
CA LYS A 71 -15.72 8.80 2.57
C LYS A 71 -15.88 7.84 1.40
N SER A 72 -15.10 6.75 1.38
CA SER A 72 -15.21 5.73 0.35
C SER A 72 -16.55 5.01 0.47
N THR A 73 -17.10 4.58 -0.68
CA THR A 73 -18.43 3.95 -0.72
C THR A 73 -18.47 2.63 0.04
N GLU A 74 -17.39 1.87 -0.05
CA GLU A 74 -17.26 0.51 0.48
C GLU A 74 -15.82 0.22 0.92
N LYS A 75 -15.46 -1.06 1.09
CA LYS A 75 -14.12 -1.48 1.51
C LYS A 75 -13.05 -1.00 0.52
N ILE A 76 -11.93 -0.55 1.09
CA ILE A 76 -10.73 -0.10 0.37
C ILE A 76 -9.43 -0.67 0.97
N ASP A 77 -9.53 -1.70 1.83
CA ASP A 77 -8.38 -2.20 2.59
C ASP A 77 -7.25 -2.69 1.69
N GLY A 78 -7.58 -3.30 0.54
CA GLY A 78 -6.61 -3.70 -0.48
C GLY A 78 -5.92 -2.52 -1.16
N ALA A 79 -6.64 -1.42 -1.41
CA ALA A 79 -6.06 -0.20 -1.97
C ALA A 79 -5.11 0.47 -0.95
N ILE A 80 -5.53 0.56 0.31
CA ILE A 80 -4.68 1.07 1.41
C ILE A 80 -3.43 0.21 1.57
N ALA A 81 -3.58 -1.12 1.59
CA ALA A 81 -2.45 -2.04 1.70
C ALA A 81 -1.48 -1.88 0.52
N THR A 82 -1.99 -1.67 -0.69
CA THR A 82 -1.16 -1.41 -1.89
C THR A 82 -0.37 -0.11 -1.75
N ILE A 83 -1.00 0.97 -1.29
CA ILE A 83 -0.32 2.26 -1.04
C ILE A 83 0.78 2.09 0.02
N MET A 84 0.49 1.41 1.13
CA MET A 84 1.46 1.15 2.19
C MET A 84 2.62 0.26 1.72
N ALA A 85 2.35 -0.74 0.90
CA ALA A 85 3.38 -1.59 0.31
C ALA A 85 4.28 -0.78 -0.64
N LEU A 86 3.71 0.10 -1.44
CA LEU A 86 4.45 0.96 -2.37
C LEU A 86 5.37 1.94 -1.63
N ASP A 87 4.96 2.50 -0.48
CA ASP A 87 5.87 3.31 0.35
C ASP A 87 7.11 2.51 0.77
N ARG A 88 6.92 1.24 1.18
CA ARG A 88 8.03 0.38 1.58
C ARG A 88 8.95 0.06 0.42
N ALA A 89 8.40 -0.17 -0.78
CA ALA A 89 9.19 -0.37 -1.98
C ALA A 89 10.03 0.87 -2.33
N ILE A 90 9.41 2.07 -2.32
CA ILE A 90 10.08 3.34 -2.59
C ILE A 90 11.21 3.59 -1.59
N ARG A 91 10.96 3.41 -0.29
CA ARG A 91 11.98 3.61 0.76
C ARG A 91 13.05 2.52 0.78
N GLY A 92 12.76 1.35 0.23
CA GLY A 92 13.72 0.27 0.03
C GLY A 92 14.68 0.50 -1.13
N GLY A 93 14.67 1.69 -1.74
CA GLY A 93 15.60 2.06 -2.80
C GLY A 93 15.20 1.57 -4.20
N ASN A 94 14.05 0.91 -4.34
CA ASN A 94 13.64 0.24 -5.59
C ASN A 94 14.75 -0.64 -6.19
N GLU A 95 15.61 -1.23 -5.35
CA GLU A 95 16.64 -2.15 -5.82
C GLU A 95 15.95 -3.40 -6.38
N ILE A 96 16.12 -3.61 -7.68
CA ILE A 96 15.63 -4.81 -8.37
C ILE A 96 16.60 -5.93 -8.01
N SER A 97 16.35 -6.56 -6.87
CA SER A 97 16.93 -7.85 -6.51
C SER A 97 15.97 -8.96 -6.89
N ALA A 98 16.47 -10.21 -6.98
CA ALA A 98 15.64 -11.37 -7.25
C ALA A 98 14.47 -11.43 -6.25
N SER A 99 13.28 -11.80 -6.74
CA SER A 99 12.12 -11.93 -5.86
C SER A 99 12.36 -13.10 -4.92
N VAL A 100 12.13 -12.92 -3.63
CA VAL A 100 12.23 -14.01 -2.64
C VAL A 100 11.33 -15.20 -3.03
N TYR A 101 10.25 -14.95 -3.79
CA TYR A 101 9.36 -16.00 -4.28
C TYR A 101 9.97 -16.83 -5.41
N ASP A 102 11.01 -16.35 -6.10
CA ASP A 102 11.66 -17.08 -7.19
C ASP A 102 12.45 -18.28 -6.66
N GLU A 103 13.08 -18.13 -5.49
CA GLU A 103 13.85 -19.19 -4.84
C GLU A 103 13.03 -19.95 -3.78
N ARG A 104 12.32 -19.22 -2.90
CA ARG A 104 11.64 -19.81 -1.75
C ARG A 104 10.22 -20.31 -2.08
N GLY A 105 9.61 -19.81 -3.16
CA GLY A 105 8.20 -20.04 -3.45
C GLY A 105 7.24 -19.35 -2.45
N ILE A 106 5.95 -19.69 -2.55
CA ILE A 106 4.90 -19.19 -1.66
C ILE A 106 4.95 -19.98 -0.35
N LEU A 107 5.03 -19.26 0.78
CA LEU A 107 4.90 -19.86 2.11
C LEU A 107 3.43 -20.13 2.42
N PHE A 108 3.11 -21.37 2.80
CA PHE A 108 1.84 -21.73 3.41
C PHE A 108 1.99 -21.65 4.93
N LEU A 109 1.08 -20.94 5.59
CA LEU A 109 1.04 -20.71 7.04
C LEU A 109 -0.18 -21.40 7.64
#